data_AF-A0A3D0SDI5-F1
#
_entry.id   AF-A0A3D0SDI5-F1
#
_cell.length_a   1.000
_cell.length_b   1.000
_cell.length_c   1.000
_cell.angle_alpha   90.00
_cell.angle_beta   90.00
_cell.angle_gamma   90.00
#
_symmetry.space_group_name_H-M   'P 1'
#
loop_
_entity.id
_entity.type
_entity.pdbx_description
1 polymer ?
#
loop_
_entity_poly.entity_id
_entity_poly.type
_entity_poly.pdbx_seq_one_letter_code
_entity_poly.pdbx_strand_id
1 'polypeptide(L)' 'EYPIAALQTEYSLWTRNAEIAVLDACKDLGVDFVAFSPLARGYLAGGVDPASMGDGDIRKGMPRFQG' A
#
# COMPACT_ATOMS: atom_id res chain seq x y z
N GLU A 1 1.85 -26.34 15.74
CA GLU A 1 2.10 -25.03 15.10
C GLU A 1 1.07 -24.79 14.01
N TYR A 2 0.76 -23.52 13.74
CA TYR A 2 -0.08 -23.12 12.61
C TYR A 2 0.75 -22.19 11.71
N PRO A 3 0.96 -22.54 10.43
CA PRO A 3 1.71 -21.67 9.53
C PRO A 3 0.95 -20.37 9.28
N ILE A 4 1.69 -19.28 9.06
CA ILE A 4 1.09 -18.02 8.60
C ILE A 4 0.55 -18.25 7.19
N ALA A 5 -0.75 -17.99 6.98
CA ALA A 5 -1.36 -18.17 5.67
C ALA A 5 -1.09 -16.99 4.73
N ALA A 6 -1.09 -15.76 5.28
CA ALA A 6 -0.94 -14.54 4.48
C ALA A 6 -0.24 -13.42 5.27
N LEU A 7 0.45 -12.55 4.54
CA LEU A 7 0.99 -11.28 5.03
C LEU A 7 0.34 -10.11 4.27
N GLN A 8 -0.23 -9.17 5.01
CA GLN A 8 -0.73 -7.91 4.45
C GLN A 8 0.23 -6.76 4.78
N THR A 9 0.64 -6.00 3.75
CA THR A 9 1.50 -4.81 3.92
C THR A 9 1.32 -3.84 2.75
N GLU A 10 1.75 -2.58 2.93
CA GLU A 10 1.60 -1.55 1.89
C GLU A 10 2.43 -1.89 0.65
N TYR A 11 1.77 -1.94 -0.51
CA TYR A 11 2.45 -2.16 -1.78
C TYR A 11 1.67 -1.55 -2.94
N SER A 12 2.33 -0.67 -3.70
CA SER A 12 1.80 -0.02 -4.92
C SER A 12 2.97 0.53 -5.75
N LEU A 13 2.69 1.15 -6.90
CA LEU A 13 3.75 1.84 -7.67
C LEU A 13 4.44 2.96 -6.87
N TRP A 14 3.82 3.50 -5.81
CA TRP A 14 4.42 4.50 -4.92
C TRP A 14 5.18 3.92 -3.72
N THR A 15 4.89 2.68 -3.34
CA THR A 15 5.47 2.05 -2.15
C THR A 15 5.94 0.65 -2.51
N ARG A 16 7.25 0.50 -2.72
CA ARG A 16 7.86 -0.74 -3.25
C ARG A 16 8.81 -1.42 -2.25
N ASN A 17 8.80 -1.01 -0.98
CA ASN A 17 9.69 -1.59 0.04
C ASN A 17 9.53 -3.11 0.20
N ALA A 18 8.34 -3.66 -0.09
CA ALA A 18 8.10 -5.10 -0.07
C ALA A 18 9.03 -5.88 -1.01
N GLU A 19 9.52 -5.26 -2.09
CA GLU A 19 10.43 -5.89 -3.05
C GLU A 19 11.84 -6.12 -2.51
N ILE A 20 12.21 -5.46 -1.41
CA ILE A 20 13.56 -5.61 -0.82
C ILE A 20 13.78 -7.03 -0.28
N ALA A 21 12.74 -7.62 0.32
CA ALA A 21 12.84 -8.95 0.93
C ALA A 21 11.48 -9.63 1.18
N VAL A 22 10.40 -8.85 1.34
CA VAL A 22 9.10 -9.41 1.78
C VAL A 22 8.49 -10.33 0.72
N LEU A 23 8.57 -9.95 -0.56
CA LEU A 23 8.03 -10.78 -1.65
C LEU A 23 8.75 -12.13 -1.74
N ASP A 24 10.08 -12.13 -1.66
CA ASP A 24 10.88 -13.35 -1.70
C ASP A 24 10.62 -14.22 -0.45
N ALA A 25 10.55 -13.62 0.74
CA ALA A 25 10.22 -14.34 1.96
C ALA A 25 8.82 -14.97 1.92
N CYS A 26 7.81 -14.26 1.40
CA CYS A 26 6.46 -14.82 1.22
C CYS A 26 6.48 -16.03 0.28
N LYS A 27 7.23 -15.91 -0.84
CA LYS A 27 7.38 -16.99 -1.80
C LYS A 27 8.08 -18.22 -1.21
N ASP A 28 9.18 -18.02 -0.49
CA ASP A 28 9.97 -19.10 0.11
C ASP A 28 9.21 -19.85 1.21
N LEU A 29 8.37 -19.14 1.95
CA LEU A 29 7.57 -19.70 3.05
C LEU A 29 6.20 -20.24 2.62
N GLY A 30 5.81 -20.05 1.36
CA GLY A 30 4.47 -20.42 0.88
C GLY A 30 3.34 -19.57 1.50
N VAL A 31 3.64 -18.30 1.81
CA VAL A 31 2.71 -17.33 2.41
C VAL A 31 2.12 -16.45 1.31
N ASP A 32 0.80 -16.26 1.32
CA ASP A 32 0.13 -15.35 0.39
C ASP A 32 0.50 -13.89 0.69
N PHE A 33 0.88 -13.14 -0.34
CA PHE A 33 1.12 -11.71 -0.22
C PHE A 33 -0.16 -10.92 -0.56
N VAL A 34 -0.62 -10.09 0.38
CA VAL A 34 -1.82 -9.26 0.21
C VAL A 34 -1.43 -7.78 0.24
N ALA A 35 -1.52 -7.10 -0.91
CA ALA A 35 -1.19 -5.68 -1.00
C ALA A 35 -2.26 -4.81 -0.29
N PHE A 36 -1.84 -4.07 0.72
CA PHE A 36 -2.61 -2.95 1.29
C PHE A 36 -2.40 -1.69 0.46
N SER A 37 -3.49 -0.94 0.23
CA SER A 37 -3.50 0.30 -0.55
C SER A 37 -2.85 0.18 -1.96
N PRO A 38 -3.22 -0.82 -2.79
CA PRO A 38 -2.57 -1.06 -4.08
C PRO A 38 -2.77 0.08 -5.09
N LEU A 39 -3.85 0.85 -4.94
CA LEU A 39 -4.15 2.02 -5.78
C LEU A 39 -3.65 3.33 -5.18
N ALA A 40 -2.68 3.28 -4.26
CA ALA A 40 -2.07 4.45 -3.65
C ALA A 40 -3.11 5.44 -3.07
N ARG A 41 -4.04 4.91 -2.27
CA ARG A 41 -5.16 5.67 -1.67
C ARG A 41 -6.01 6.42 -2.70
N GLY A 42 -6.19 5.82 -3.87
CA GLY A 42 -7.02 6.33 -4.98
C GLY A 42 -6.23 7.05 -6.08
N TYR A 43 -4.96 7.40 -5.84
CA TYR A 43 -4.18 8.16 -6.82
C TYR A 43 -4.01 7.41 -8.15
N LEU A 44 -3.71 6.11 -8.09
CA LEU A 44 -3.51 5.27 -9.29
C LEU A 44 -4.84 4.85 -9.94
N ALA A 45 -5.98 5.28 -9.41
CA ALA A 45 -7.30 5.00 -9.96
C ALA A 45 -7.82 6.12 -10.89
N GLY A 46 -6.99 7.11 -11.23
CA GLY A 46 -7.35 8.17 -12.18
C GLY A 46 -8.04 9.41 -11.57
N GLY A 47 -7.92 9.65 -10.27
CA GLY A 47 -8.50 10.86 -9.69
C GLY A 47 -8.35 10.98 -8.19
N VAL A 48 -7.31 11.68 -7.76
CA VAL A 48 -7.31 12.37 -6.47
C VAL A 48 -6.93 13.81 -6.73
N ASP A 49 -7.86 14.71 -6.45
CA ASP A 49 -7.61 16.15 -6.40
C ASP A 49 -7.39 16.54 -4.92
N PRO A 50 -6.16 16.91 -4.51
CA PRO A 50 -5.90 17.38 -3.16
C PRO A 50 -6.73 18.61 -2.78
N ALA A 51 -7.07 19.47 -3.73
CA ALA A 51 -7.87 20.66 -3.48
C ALA A 51 -9.33 20.34 -3.15
N SER A 52 -9.84 19.19 -3.57
CA SER A 52 -11.22 18.74 -3.31
C SER A 52 -11.36 17.90 -2.03
N MET A 53 -10.29 17.73 -1.24
CA MET A 53 -10.34 16.91 -0.01
C MET A 53 -11.07 17.64 1.13
N GLY A 54 -11.99 16.95 1.80
CA GLY A 54 -12.67 17.45 3.00
C GLY A 54 -11.74 17.53 4.23
N ASP A 55 -12.14 18.26 5.26
CA ASP A 55 -11.30 18.54 6.44
C ASP A 55 -10.93 17.30 7.26
N GLY A 56 -11.74 16.24 7.22
CA GLY A 56 -11.45 14.95 7.87
C GLY A 56 -10.63 13.98 7.02
N ASP A 57 -10.18 14.37 5.82
CA ASP A 57 -9.46 13.46 4.94
C ASP A 57 -8.02 13.24 5.44
N ILE A 58 -7.72 12.00 5.84
CA ILE A 58 -6.40 11.62 6.37
C ILE A 58 -5.26 11.87 5.38
N ARG A 59 -5.55 11.95 4.07
CA ARG A 59 -4.55 12.17 3.02
C ARG A 59 -3.99 13.60 3.09
N LYS A 60 -4.71 14.58 3.66
CA LYS A 60 -4.22 15.95 3.84
C LYS A 60 -2.91 16.03 4.63
N GLY A 61 -2.71 15.12 5.58
CA GLY A 61 -1.48 15.05 6.38
C GLY A 61 -0.32 14.28 5.73
N MET A 62 -0.54 13.68 4.56
CA MET A 62 0.46 12.84 3.90
C MET A 62 1.25 13.67 2.88
N PRO A 63 2.60 13.72 2.96
CA PRO A 63 3.41 14.52 2.04
C PRO A 63 3.17 14.25 0.55
N ARG A 64 2.74 13.04 0.18
CA ARG A 64 2.46 12.66 -1.22
C ARG A 64 1.20 13.29 -1.81
N PHE A 65 0.37 13.93 -0.99
CA PHE A 65 -0.81 14.70 -1.40
C PHE A 65 -0.65 16.20 -1.12
N GLN A 66 0.54 16.61 -0.66
CA GLN A 66 0.92 18.00 -0.47
C GLN A 66 1.79 18.38 -1.67
N GLY A 67 1.21 19.12 -2.62
CA GLY A 67 1.94 19.65 -3.78
C GLY A 67 2.97 20.70 -3.38
#